data_AF-A0A835G9G9-F1
#
_entry.id   AF-A0A835G9G9-F1
#
_cell.length_a   1.000
_cell.length_b   1.000
_cell.length_c   1.000
_cell.angle_alpha   90.00
_cell.angle_beta   90.00
_cell.angle_gamma   90.00
#
_symmetry.space_group_name_H-M   'P 1'
#
loop_
_entity.id
_entity.type
_entity.pdbx_description
1 polymer ?
#
loop_
_entity_poly.entity_id
_entity_poly.type
_entity_poly.pdbx_seq_one_letter_code
_entity_poly.pdbx_strand_id
1 'polypeptide(L)'
;MTESTKPPAYMAHLLEALGWNKGTRIPLADSANKELESVLIERQTELQRLKEALTLQKQKREDLNTYKNHVHTEYQENTRLLFAHKQQMEQEVKLRQLCTNEADRLDRDVLDCNKQSKDIQTRIDRLQNLITKYLKKADSMKAEVCGERGALAEWRAALERYACDITAIEQFTKQDISKAKALETKRQKLKLEHDRMHERLVQLVSNLSAEERACDRISVQVMEGMEERKQMMSMWTAAVENLRQRDKDIRHIREDYAALETEANNLAEQCREQQAFCDQQRGNNNDATLENMALATQLSQIRIACQQLTDINATLDSEAKSLQRELSNMRNSLEKLHAENRNITNEQCRKDMALKATENKIKELKDKMVESMDKTKSSEKRAKELEDILNDEERYANQITTNQQRAMHCSFVEQQKLLALQNEEKLFFMQLKSSKAVCSKLETKNRGIQRLLQSQKEALYNVCYQVETIGARVSHMEGAQAERDCSAVLVERENRMKNVYARHAARVSLLERHSAKLHDDMRRLGQGGREQIR
;
A
#
# COMPACT_ATOMS: atom_id res chain seq x y z
N MET A 1 155.83 -51.07 -159.48
CA MET A 1 156.30 -52.27 -160.22
C MET A 1 155.76 -52.15 -161.63
N THR A 2 156.55 -52.31 -162.69
CA THR A 2 157.99 -52.62 -162.79
C THR A 2 158.77 -51.53 -163.53
N GLU A 3 160.10 -51.55 -163.42
CA GLU A 3 161.01 -50.67 -164.14
C GLU A 3 161.30 -51.20 -165.56
N SER A 4 161.60 -50.31 -166.50
CA SER A 4 162.34 -50.66 -167.72
C SER A 4 163.05 -49.43 -168.31
N THR A 5 164.38 -49.48 -168.27
CA THR A 5 165.37 -48.81 -169.14
C THR A 5 164.88 -47.75 -170.14
N LYS A 6 165.27 -46.47 -169.92
CA LYS A 6 165.27 -45.41 -170.96
C LYS A 6 166.63 -45.32 -171.68
N PRO A 7 166.66 -45.03 -173.00
CA PRO A 7 167.91 -44.85 -173.76
C PRO A 7 168.52 -43.43 -173.61
N PRO A 8 169.77 -43.21 -174.08
CA PRO A 8 170.47 -41.92 -173.96
C PRO A 8 169.81 -40.73 -174.68
N ALA A 9 170.02 -39.52 -174.14
CA ALA A 9 169.28 -38.31 -174.49
C ALA A 9 169.34 -37.90 -175.98
N TYR A 10 170.49 -38.03 -176.65
CA TYR A 10 170.61 -37.66 -178.08
C TYR A 10 169.67 -38.48 -178.97
N MET A 11 169.45 -39.75 -178.61
CA MET A 11 168.64 -40.69 -179.37
C MET A 11 167.14 -40.44 -179.16
N ALA A 12 166.73 -40.13 -177.92
CA ALA A 12 165.36 -39.72 -177.61
C ALA A 12 164.96 -38.43 -178.35
N HIS A 13 165.84 -37.43 -178.36
CA HIS A 13 165.57 -36.14 -179.01
C HIS A 13 165.49 -36.24 -180.55
N LEU A 14 166.22 -37.19 -181.14
CA LEU A 14 166.12 -37.52 -182.58
C LEU A 14 164.81 -38.26 -182.90
N LEU A 15 164.42 -39.23 -182.07
CA LEU A 15 163.16 -39.99 -182.21
C LEU A 15 161.92 -39.10 -182.03
N GLU A 16 162.01 -38.06 -181.20
CA GLU A 16 160.96 -37.05 -181.03
C GLU A 16 160.89 -36.10 -182.24
N ALA A 17 162.03 -35.62 -182.74
CA ALA A 17 162.10 -34.76 -183.92
C ALA A 17 161.67 -35.46 -185.23
N LEU A 18 161.91 -36.76 -185.36
CA LEU A 18 161.46 -37.59 -186.49
C LEU A 18 160.01 -38.10 -186.33
N GLY A 19 159.35 -37.81 -185.21
CA GLY A 19 157.96 -38.24 -184.94
C GLY A 19 157.78 -39.73 -184.64
N TRP A 20 158.87 -40.44 -184.33
CA TRP A 20 158.88 -41.89 -184.07
C TRP A 20 158.52 -42.24 -182.62
N ASN A 21 158.50 -41.25 -181.71
CA ASN A 21 158.10 -41.39 -180.30
C ASN A 21 156.68 -41.95 -180.07
N LYS A 22 155.84 -42.05 -181.12
CA LYS A 22 154.46 -42.57 -181.08
C LYS A 22 154.24 -43.81 -181.96
N GLY A 23 155.29 -44.38 -182.55
CA GLY A 23 155.26 -45.71 -183.17
C GLY A 23 154.46 -45.88 -184.46
N THR A 24 153.91 -44.80 -185.04
CA THR A 24 152.99 -44.88 -186.19
C THR A 24 153.63 -44.52 -187.55
N ARG A 25 154.58 -43.57 -187.60
CA ARG A 25 155.15 -43.09 -188.87
C ARG A 25 156.55 -43.63 -189.17
N ILE A 26 156.63 -44.71 -189.94
CA ILE A 26 157.88 -45.18 -190.58
C ILE A 26 157.71 -45.09 -192.10
N PRO A 27 158.62 -44.39 -192.83
CA PRO A 27 158.48 -44.21 -194.28
C PRO A 27 158.91 -45.46 -195.05
N LEU A 28 157.93 -46.24 -195.53
CA LEU A 28 158.14 -47.35 -196.47
C LEU A 28 157.23 -47.19 -197.70
N ALA A 29 157.72 -47.65 -198.85
CA ALA A 29 157.24 -47.27 -200.18
C ALA A 29 156.00 -48.05 -200.68
N ASP A 30 155.09 -48.44 -199.77
CA ASP A 30 153.89 -49.25 -200.08
C ASP A 30 152.63 -48.62 -199.46
N SER A 31 151.56 -48.58 -200.24
CA SER A 31 150.22 -48.16 -199.83
C SER A 31 149.64 -48.95 -198.65
N ALA A 32 149.88 -50.26 -198.58
CA ALA A 32 149.23 -51.14 -197.59
C ALA A 32 149.53 -50.75 -196.13
N ASN A 33 150.72 -50.19 -195.87
CA ASN A 33 151.14 -49.82 -194.52
C ASN A 33 150.43 -48.56 -193.97
N LYS A 34 149.82 -47.72 -194.82
CA LYS A 34 149.08 -46.52 -194.38
C LYS A 34 147.70 -46.84 -193.82
N GLU A 35 147.00 -47.84 -194.37
CA GLU A 35 145.68 -48.24 -193.85
C GLU A 35 145.81 -48.84 -192.44
N LEU A 36 146.87 -49.62 -192.22
CA LEU A 36 147.20 -50.19 -190.91
C LEU A 36 147.47 -49.12 -189.84
N GLU A 37 148.13 -48.00 -190.18
CA GLU A 37 148.33 -46.85 -189.27
C GLU A 37 146.98 -46.27 -188.82
N SER A 38 146.04 -46.07 -189.75
CA SER A 38 144.71 -45.52 -189.46
C SER A 38 143.86 -46.44 -188.57
N VAL A 39 143.80 -47.74 -188.88
CA VAL A 39 143.06 -48.73 -188.06
C VAL A 39 143.60 -48.81 -186.63
N LEU A 40 144.92 -48.67 -186.45
CA LEU A 40 145.53 -48.66 -185.11
C LEU A 40 145.09 -47.43 -184.30
N ILE A 41 145.05 -46.25 -184.93
CA ILE A 41 144.59 -45.01 -184.30
C ILE A 41 143.10 -45.10 -183.92
N GLU A 42 142.23 -45.59 -184.81
CA GLU A 42 140.81 -45.82 -184.49
C GLU A 42 140.63 -46.73 -183.28
N ARG A 43 141.32 -47.88 -183.26
CA ARG A 43 141.25 -48.84 -182.14
C ARG A 43 141.77 -48.26 -180.83
N GLN A 44 142.81 -47.43 -180.88
CA GLN A 44 143.33 -46.69 -179.72
C GLN A 44 142.26 -45.72 -179.15
N THR A 45 141.56 -44.99 -180.02
CA THR A 45 140.49 -44.05 -179.59
C THR A 45 139.25 -44.75 -179.05
N GLU A 46 138.82 -45.86 -179.65
CA GLU A 46 137.69 -46.67 -179.16
C GLU A 46 137.99 -47.26 -177.77
N LEU A 47 139.22 -47.73 -177.54
CA LEU A 47 139.67 -48.22 -176.23
C LEU A 47 139.60 -47.15 -175.13
N GLN A 48 139.90 -45.89 -175.47
CA GLN A 48 139.81 -44.78 -174.53
C GLN A 48 138.34 -44.45 -174.20
N ARG A 49 137.48 -44.36 -175.22
CA ARG A 49 136.03 -44.16 -175.07
C ARG A 49 135.38 -45.23 -174.18
N LEU A 50 135.76 -46.49 -174.35
CA LEU A 50 135.26 -47.60 -173.53
C LEU A 50 135.74 -47.56 -172.08
N LYS A 51 136.97 -47.09 -171.81
CA LYS A 51 137.46 -46.87 -170.44
C LYS A 51 136.67 -45.79 -169.72
N GLU A 52 136.43 -44.66 -170.39
CA GLU A 52 135.68 -43.52 -169.85
C GLU A 52 134.22 -43.90 -169.54
N ALA A 53 133.57 -44.63 -170.45
CA ALA A 53 132.24 -45.22 -170.22
C ALA A 53 132.22 -46.20 -169.03
N LEU A 54 133.26 -47.03 -168.86
CA LEU A 54 133.37 -47.95 -167.73
C LEU A 54 133.55 -47.22 -166.39
N THR A 55 134.33 -46.13 -166.33
CA THR A 55 134.42 -45.29 -165.12
C THR A 55 133.09 -44.63 -164.77
N LEU A 56 132.37 -44.10 -165.77
CA LEU A 56 131.06 -43.47 -165.55
C LEU A 56 130.02 -44.47 -165.00
N GLN A 57 130.01 -45.71 -165.50
CA GLN A 57 129.11 -46.75 -164.99
C GLN A 57 129.50 -47.25 -163.59
N LYS A 58 130.79 -47.28 -163.24
CA LYS A 58 131.24 -47.58 -161.86
C LYS A 58 130.78 -46.51 -160.88
N GLN A 59 130.97 -45.24 -161.22
CA GLN A 59 130.54 -44.10 -160.41
C GLN A 59 129.01 -44.12 -160.20
N LYS A 60 128.22 -44.25 -161.28
CA LYS A 60 126.75 -44.38 -161.19
C LYS A 60 126.30 -45.55 -160.32
N ARG A 61 127.03 -46.67 -160.31
CA ARG A 61 126.75 -47.83 -159.45
C ARG A 61 127.06 -47.53 -157.98
N GLU A 62 128.12 -46.78 -157.70
CA GLU A 62 128.43 -46.31 -156.35
C GLU A 62 127.40 -45.29 -155.84
N ASP A 63 126.99 -44.33 -156.67
CA ASP A 63 125.92 -43.35 -156.36
C ASP A 63 124.57 -44.03 -156.07
N LEU A 64 124.20 -45.06 -156.83
CA LEU A 64 123.00 -45.85 -156.58
C LEU A 64 123.09 -46.67 -155.29
N ASN A 65 124.29 -47.09 -154.88
CA ASN A 65 124.49 -47.85 -153.66
C ASN A 65 124.50 -46.95 -152.41
N THR A 66 125.04 -45.73 -152.48
CA THR A 66 124.87 -44.72 -151.43
C THR A 66 123.41 -44.27 -151.33
N TYR A 67 122.71 -44.06 -152.44
CA TYR A 67 121.26 -43.77 -152.42
C TYR A 67 120.45 -44.90 -151.77
N LYS A 68 120.69 -46.16 -152.14
CA LYS A 68 120.08 -47.34 -151.50
C LYS A 68 120.29 -47.34 -149.98
N ASN A 69 121.49 -47.01 -149.51
CA ASN A 69 121.79 -46.97 -148.08
C ASN A 69 121.00 -45.85 -147.38
N HIS A 70 120.88 -44.65 -147.96
CA HIS A 70 120.05 -43.58 -147.42
C HIS A 70 118.58 -43.99 -147.32
N VAL A 71 118.01 -44.56 -148.39
CA VAL A 71 116.62 -45.07 -148.39
C VAL A 71 116.40 -46.15 -147.33
N HIS A 72 117.41 -46.98 -147.05
CA HIS A 72 117.33 -47.98 -145.97
C HIS A 72 117.34 -47.35 -144.57
N THR A 73 118.18 -46.33 -144.33
CA THR A 73 118.17 -45.57 -143.07
C THR A 73 116.84 -44.84 -142.87
N GLU A 74 116.34 -44.14 -143.89
CA GLU A 74 115.03 -43.47 -143.88
C GLU A 74 113.90 -44.47 -143.55
N TYR A 75 113.92 -45.67 -144.13
CA TYR A 75 112.96 -46.72 -143.81
C TYR A 75 113.05 -47.16 -142.33
N GLN A 76 114.25 -47.31 -141.77
CA GLN A 76 114.42 -47.67 -140.36
C GLN A 76 113.90 -46.58 -139.41
N GLU A 77 114.23 -45.30 -139.64
CA GLU A 77 113.78 -44.21 -138.76
C GLU A 77 112.27 -43.97 -138.88
N ASN A 78 111.69 -44.02 -140.09
CA ASN A 78 110.24 -43.95 -140.25
C ASN A 78 109.52 -45.12 -139.57
N THR A 79 110.10 -46.33 -139.59
CA THR A 79 109.56 -47.49 -138.86
C THR A 79 109.57 -47.28 -137.34
N ARG A 80 110.64 -46.69 -136.79
CA ARG A 80 110.72 -46.31 -135.36
C ARG A 80 109.70 -45.23 -135.00
N LEU A 81 109.56 -44.20 -135.83
CA LEU A 81 108.62 -43.10 -135.63
C LEU A 81 107.17 -43.60 -135.61
N LEU A 82 106.80 -44.48 -136.55
CA LEU A 82 105.47 -45.12 -136.58
C LEU A 82 105.21 -45.98 -135.34
N PHE A 83 106.21 -46.71 -134.83
CA PHE A 83 106.08 -47.49 -133.61
C PHE A 83 105.89 -46.60 -132.37
N ALA A 84 106.68 -45.52 -132.24
CA ALA A 84 106.54 -44.55 -131.16
C ALA A 84 105.18 -43.85 -131.19
N HIS A 85 104.71 -43.41 -132.36
CA HIS A 85 103.38 -42.80 -132.51
C HIS A 85 102.25 -43.80 -132.18
N LYS A 86 102.37 -45.06 -132.57
CA LYS A 86 101.43 -46.11 -132.14
C LYS A 86 101.40 -46.25 -130.62
N GLN A 87 102.57 -46.31 -129.97
CA GLN A 87 102.67 -46.44 -128.51
C GLN A 87 102.07 -45.21 -127.79
N GLN A 88 102.25 -44.01 -128.32
CA GLN A 88 101.61 -42.79 -127.82
C GLN A 88 100.08 -42.86 -127.94
N MET A 89 99.54 -43.26 -129.09
CA MET A 89 98.09 -43.45 -129.27
C MET A 89 97.51 -44.50 -128.30
N GLU A 90 98.23 -45.58 -128.00
CA GLU A 90 97.85 -46.57 -126.99
C GLU A 90 97.92 -46.04 -125.55
N GLN A 91 98.67 -44.96 -125.28
CA GLN A 91 98.69 -44.27 -123.98
C GLN A 91 97.53 -43.28 -123.87
N GLU A 92 97.26 -42.49 -124.92
CA GLU A 92 96.13 -41.55 -124.98
C GLU A 92 94.78 -42.25 -124.76
N VAL A 93 94.56 -43.43 -125.35
CA VAL A 93 93.34 -44.23 -125.11
C VAL A 93 93.20 -44.62 -123.63
N LYS A 94 94.30 -44.97 -122.95
CA LYS A 94 94.30 -45.34 -121.53
C LYS A 94 94.08 -44.12 -120.62
N LEU A 95 94.71 -42.99 -120.94
CA LEU A 95 94.49 -41.70 -120.27
C LEU A 95 93.02 -41.27 -120.38
N ARG A 96 92.44 -41.30 -121.58
CA ARG A 96 91.03 -40.99 -121.80
C ARG A 96 90.11 -41.89 -120.97
N GLN A 97 90.36 -43.21 -120.93
CA GLN A 97 89.55 -44.13 -120.12
C GLN A 97 89.64 -43.81 -118.61
N LEU A 98 90.82 -43.46 -118.10
CA LEU A 98 90.99 -43.03 -116.71
C LEU A 98 90.21 -41.74 -116.42
N CYS A 99 90.27 -40.74 -117.31
CA CYS A 99 89.50 -39.50 -117.18
C CYS A 99 87.98 -39.74 -117.22
N THR A 100 87.49 -40.66 -118.06
CA THR A 100 86.07 -41.05 -118.09
C THR A 100 85.67 -41.74 -116.79
N ASN A 101 86.44 -42.73 -116.31
CA ASN A 101 86.16 -43.43 -115.05
C ASN A 101 86.15 -42.47 -113.83
N GLU A 102 87.00 -41.43 -113.85
CA GLU A 102 87.06 -40.40 -112.81
C GLU A 102 85.83 -39.48 -112.85
N ALA A 103 85.43 -39.02 -114.04
CA ALA A 103 84.19 -38.25 -114.22
C ALA A 103 82.96 -39.05 -113.78
N ASP A 104 82.85 -40.31 -114.20
CA ASP A 104 81.79 -41.24 -113.78
C ASP A 104 81.79 -41.49 -112.26
N ARG A 105 82.90 -41.27 -111.53
CA ARG A 105 82.94 -41.29 -110.06
C ARG A 105 82.42 -39.98 -109.49
N LEU A 106 82.95 -38.85 -109.96
CA LEU A 106 82.58 -37.52 -109.47
C LEU A 106 81.08 -37.22 -109.66
N ASP A 107 80.46 -37.65 -110.77
CA ASP A 107 79.01 -37.50 -110.97
C ASP A 107 78.18 -38.29 -109.95
N ARG A 108 78.65 -39.48 -109.53
CA ARG A 108 78.02 -40.25 -108.43
C ARG A 108 78.22 -39.56 -107.08
N ASP A 109 79.43 -39.09 -106.80
CA ASP A 109 79.74 -38.35 -105.57
C ASP A 109 78.85 -37.08 -105.47
N VAL A 110 78.62 -36.37 -106.59
CA VAL A 110 77.73 -35.21 -106.70
C VAL A 110 76.26 -35.59 -106.47
N LEU A 111 75.78 -36.72 -107.02
CA LEU A 111 74.41 -37.20 -106.80
C LEU A 111 74.14 -37.55 -105.33
N ASP A 112 75.07 -38.25 -104.67
CA ASP A 112 74.92 -38.60 -103.26
C ASP A 112 75.07 -37.38 -102.33
N CYS A 113 75.96 -36.43 -102.64
CA CYS A 113 76.03 -35.13 -101.94
C CYS A 113 74.70 -34.37 -102.04
N ASN A 114 74.09 -34.30 -103.23
CA ASN A 114 72.81 -33.66 -103.46
C ASN A 114 71.65 -34.34 -102.70
N LYS A 115 71.70 -35.67 -102.57
CA LYS A 115 70.73 -36.44 -101.78
C LYS A 115 70.86 -36.14 -100.29
N GLN A 116 72.07 -36.20 -99.74
CA GLN A 116 72.35 -35.86 -98.34
C GLN A 116 71.93 -34.41 -98.00
N SER A 117 72.21 -33.46 -98.90
CA SER A 117 71.80 -32.06 -98.76
C SER A 117 70.26 -31.91 -98.65
N LYS A 118 69.50 -32.62 -99.49
CA LYS A 118 68.02 -32.64 -99.41
C LYS A 118 67.52 -33.25 -98.11
N ASP A 119 68.10 -34.38 -97.68
CA ASP A 119 67.72 -35.02 -96.41
C ASP A 119 67.98 -34.10 -95.21
N ILE A 120 69.12 -33.40 -95.20
CA ILE A 120 69.46 -32.37 -94.20
C ILE A 120 68.45 -31.21 -94.23
N GLN A 121 68.09 -30.69 -95.41
CA GLN A 121 67.11 -29.60 -95.53
C GLN A 121 65.75 -30.02 -94.95
N THR A 122 65.21 -31.19 -95.32
CA THR A 122 63.92 -31.63 -94.76
C THR A 122 63.96 -31.84 -93.24
N ARG A 123 65.14 -32.16 -92.66
CA ARG A 123 65.35 -32.23 -91.21
C ARG A 123 65.37 -30.84 -90.58
N ILE A 124 65.99 -29.85 -91.23
CA ILE A 124 65.97 -28.44 -90.80
C ILE A 124 64.52 -27.92 -90.82
N ASP A 125 63.77 -28.13 -91.90
CA ASP A 125 62.39 -27.67 -92.04
C ASP A 125 61.48 -28.25 -90.93
N ARG A 126 61.65 -29.54 -90.60
CA ARG A 126 60.93 -30.20 -89.49
C ARG A 126 61.29 -29.58 -88.14
N LEU A 127 62.56 -29.28 -87.89
CA LEU A 127 63.01 -28.67 -86.63
C LEU A 127 62.52 -27.22 -86.50
N GLN A 128 62.57 -26.42 -87.57
CA GLN A 128 62.03 -25.05 -87.58
C GLN A 128 60.52 -25.07 -87.26
N ASN A 129 59.75 -25.94 -87.92
CA ASN A 129 58.31 -26.11 -87.66
C ASN A 129 58.01 -26.53 -86.21
N LEU A 130 58.86 -27.33 -85.57
CA LEU A 130 58.74 -27.67 -84.15
C LEU A 130 59.06 -26.46 -83.25
N ILE A 131 60.14 -25.73 -83.53
CA ILE A 131 60.52 -24.50 -82.79
C ILE A 131 59.38 -23.47 -82.83
N THR A 132 58.80 -23.19 -84.00
CA THR A 132 57.66 -22.26 -84.12
C THR A 132 56.43 -22.71 -83.32
N LYS A 133 56.16 -24.02 -83.25
CA LYS A 133 55.07 -24.57 -82.42
C LYS A 133 55.35 -24.41 -80.92
N TYR A 134 56.57 -24.69 -80.47
CA TYR A 134 56.93 -24.55 -79.06
C TYR A 134 57.01 -23.10 -78.60
N LEU A 135 57.48 -22.17 -79.44
CA LEU A 135 57.46 -20.73 -79.14
C LEU A 135 56.01 -20.23 -78.94
N LYS A 136 55.09 -20.54 -79.87
CA LYS A 136 53.68 -20.17 -79.71
C LYS A 136 53.04 -20.73 -78.44
N LYS A 137 53.43 -21.94 -78.01
CA LYS A 137 52.96 -22.52 -76.73
C LYS A 137 53.60 -21.82 -75.51
N ALA A 138 54.86 -21.41 -75.59
CA ALA A 138 55.51 -20.63 -74.54
C ALA A 138 54.82 -19.25 -74.36
N ASP A 139 54.46 -18.58 -75.46
CA ASP A 139 53.74 -17.31 -75.42
C ASP A 139 52.32 -17.45 -74.85
N SER A 140 51.58 -18.53 -75.16
CA SER A 140 50.24 -18.74 -74.57
C SER A 140 50.32 -19.00 -73.06
N MET A 141 51.21 -19.89 -72.62
CA MET A 141 51.41 -20.17 -71.18
C MET A 141 51.90 -18.93 -70.42
N LYS A 142 52.71 -18.07 -71.07
CA LYS A 142 53.13 -16.78 -70.50
C LYS A 142 51.96 -15.82 -70.35
N ALA A 143 51.05 -15.74 -71.33
CA ALA A 143 49.85 -14.91 -71.23
C ALA A 143 48.91 -15.38 -70.11
N GLU A 144 48.70 -16.70 -70.00
CA GLU A 144 47.94 -17.35 -68.91
C GLU A 144 48.50 -16.97 -67.54
N VAL A 145 49.80 -17.24 -67.29
CA VAL A 145 50.48 -16.93 -66.01
C VAL A 145 50.49 -15.43 -65.70
N CYS A 146 50.59 -14.55 -66.70
CA CYS A 146 50.45 -13.11 -66.51
C CYS A 146 49.03 -12.70 -66.09
N GLY A 147 48.00 -13.33 -66.67
CA GLY A 147 46.59 -13.10 -66.30
C GLY A 147 46.28 -13.57 -64.87
N GLU A 148 46.69 -14.80 -64.52
CA GLU A 148 46.55 -15.35 -63.17
C GLU A 148 47.24 -14.48 -62.11
N ARG A 149 48.44 -13.97 -62.41
CA ARG A 149 49.16 -13.04 -61.53
C ARG A 149 48.42 -11.72 -61.33
N GLY A 150 47.73 -11.22 -62.36
CA GLY A 150 46.86 -10.05 -62.27
C GLY A 150 45.69 -10.29 -61.31
N ALA A 151 44.91 -11.35 -61.56
CA ALA A 151 43.80 -11.73 -60.69
C ALA A 151 44.24 -11.95 -59.22
N LEU A 152 45.39 -12.61 -58.99
CA LEU A 152 45.93 -12.82 -57.64
C LEU A 152 46.27 -11.50 -56.92
N ALA A 153 46.66 -10.45 -57.64
CA ALA A 153 46.88 -9.13 -57.06
C ALA A 153 45.56 -8.45 -56.67
N GLU A 154 44.52 -8.57 -57.51
CA GLU A 154 43.17 -8.06 -57.22
C GLU A 154 42.55 -8.76 -55.99
N TRP A 155 42.65 -10.09 -55.89
CA TRP A 155 42.21 -10.85 -54.72
C TRP A 155 42.92 -10.41 -53.43
N ARG A 156 44.22 -10.08 -53.48
CA ARG A 156 44.96 -9.55 -52.32
C ARG A 156 44.47 -8.16 -51.92
N ALA A 157 44.32 -7.25 -52.89
CA ALA A 157 43.80 -5.90 -52.62
C ALA A 157 42.34 -5.93 -52.08
N ALA A 158 41.53 -6.91 -52.47
CA ALA A 158 40.21 -7.14 -51.90
C ALA A 158 40.30 -7.61 -50.44
N LEU A 159 41.16 -8.59 -50.13
CA LEU A 159 41.38 -9.09 -48.77
C LEU A 159 41.92 -8.01 -47.82
N GLU A 160 42.81 -7.14 -48.28
CA GLU A 160 43.32 -5.99 -47.51
C GLU A 160 42.18 -5.01 -47.14
N ARG A 161 41.26 -4.72 -48.08
CA ARG A 161 40.07 -3.89 -47.81
C ARG A 161 39.16 -4.54 -46.77
N TYR A 162 38.86 -5.84 -46.91
CA TYR A 162 38.06 -6.56 -45.92
C TYR A 162 38.71 -6.58 -44.52
N ALA A 163 40.04 -6.63 -44.43
CA ALA A 163 40.74 -6.51 -43.14
C ALA A 163 40.58 -5.12 -42.50
N CYS A 164 40.56 -4.05 -43.29
CA CYS A 164 40.21 -2.71 -42.81
C CYS A 164 38.75 -2.63 -42.34
N ASP A 165 37.81 -3.20 -43.10
CA ASP A 165 36.38 -3.19 -42.74
C ASP A 165 36.11 -3.97 -41.44
N ILE A 166 36.71 -5.15 -41.26
CA ILE A 166 36.66 -5.92 -40.01
C ILE A 166 37.20 -5.09 -38.84
N THR A 167 38.33 -4.39 -39.04
CA THR A 167 38.93 -3.53 -38.02
C THR A 167 38.00 -2.36 -37.64
N ALA A 168 37.28 -1.78 -38.59
CA ALA A 168 36.29 -0.74 -38.34
C ALA A 168 35.07 -1.28 -37.57
N ILE A 169 34.53 -2.45 -37.96
CA ILE A 169 33.43 -3.13 -37.27
C ILE A 169 33.80 -3.45 -35.81
N GLU A 170 35.03 -3.92 -35.56
CA GLU A 170 35.54 -4.10 -34.19
C GLU A 170 35.56 -2.80 -33.38
N GLN A 171 35.97 -1.68 -33.98
CA GLN A 171 36.02 -0.39 -33.30
C GLN A 171 34.61 0.11 -32.93
N PHE A 172 33.65 0.05 -33.86
CA PHE A 172 32.25 0.40 -33.56
C PHE A 172 31.66 -0.52 -32.48
N THR A 173 31.89 -1.83 -32.57
CA THR A 173 31.45 -2.81 -31.56
C THR A 173 32.01 -2.48 -30.16
N LYS A 174 33.29 -2.09 -30.07
CA LYS A 174 33.93 -1.66 -28.80
C LYS A 174 33.31 -0.36 -28.27
N GLN A 175 32.98 0.59 -29.14
CA GLN A 175 32.31 1.85 -28.77
C GLN A 175 30.87 1.60 -28.27
N ASP A 176 30.08 0.78 -28.96
CA ASP A 176 28.70 0.47 -28.56
C ASP A 176 28.63 -0.33 -27.26
N ILE A 177 29.56 -1.28 -27.02
CA ILE A 177 29.69 -1.98 -25.74
C ILE A 177 30.00 -0.98 -24.60
N SER A 178 30.87 0.01 -24.85
CA SER A 178 31.19 1.06 -23.87
C SER A 178 29.97 1.94 -23.57
N LYS A 179 29.26 2.37 -24.62
CA LYS A 179 28.04 3.20 -24.55
C LYS A 179 26.89 2.46 -23.82
N ALA A 180 26.71 1.17 -24.08
CA ALA A 180 25.74 0.33 -23.39
C ALA A 180 26.06 0.21 -21.89
N LYS A 181 27.33 -0.01 -21.50
CA LYS A 181 27.76 -0.04 -20.09
C LYS A 181 27.51 1.30 -19.39
N ALA A 182 27.76 2.43 -20.07
CA ALA A 182 27.50 3.77 -19.54
C ALA A 182 25.99 4.01 -19.32
N LEU A 183 25.15 3.61 -20.28
CA LEU A 183 23.69 3.72 -20.17
C LEU A 183 23.12 2.82 -19.07
N GLU A 184 23.58 1.58 -18.94
CA GLU A 184 23.18 0.68 -17.86
C GLU A 184 23.60 1.22 -16.48
N THR A 185 24.81 1.78 -16.37
CA THR A 185 25.27 2.45 -15.15
C THR A 185 24.38 3.65 -14.79
N LYS A 186 23.93 4.44 -15.78
CA LYS A 186 22.98 5.55 -15.58
C LYS A 186 21.60 5.02 -15.15
N ARG A 187 21.11 3.93 -15.75
CA ARG A 187 19.84 3.29 -15.40
C ARG A 187 19.84 2.78 -13.96
N GLN A 188 20.94 2.17 -13.50
CA GLN A 188 21.09 1.70 -12.13
C GLN A 188 21.09 2.86 -11.12
N LYS A 189 21.79 3.97 -11.41
CA LYS A 189 21.76 5.18 -10.56
C LYS A 189 20.35 5.77 -10.46
N LEU A 190 19.68 5.97 -11.59
CA LEU A 190 18.30 6.50 -11.62
C LEU A 190 17.31 5.59 -10.89
N LYS A 191 17.49 4.25 -10.93
CA LYS A 191 16.69 3.34 -10.11
C LYS A 191 16.93 3.55 -8.60
N LEU A 192 18.18 3.65 -8.17
CA LEU A 192 18.50 3.89 -6.75
C LEU A 192 17.96 5.24 -6.25
N GLU A 193 17.92 6.26 -7.11
CA GLU A 193 17.29 7.56 -6.80
C GLU A 193 15.76 7.45 -6.73
N HIS A 194 15.12 6.77 -7.69
CA HIS A 194 13.68 6.47 -7.68
C HIS A 194 13.26 5.73 -6.40
N ASP A 195 13.95 4.64 -6.07
CA ASP A 195 13.57 3.75 -4.96
C ASP A 195 13.69 4.50 -3.61
N ARG A 196 14.74 5.32 -3.43
CA ARG A 196 14.87 6.22 -2.26
C ARG A 196 13.76 7.26 -2.17
N MET A 197 13.36 7.86 -3.29
CA MET A 197 12.26 8.85 -3.30
C MET A 197 10.91 8.17 -3.02
N HIS A 198 10.72 6.93 -3.47
CA HIS A 198 9.54 6.13 -3.16
C HIS A 198 9.48 5.77 -1.66
N GLU A 199 10.57 5.26 -1.08
CA GLU A 199 10.69 5.01 0.37
C GLU A 199 10.38 6.27 1.20
N ARG A 200 10.94 7.43 0.79
CA ARG A 200 10.68 8.70 1.46
C ARG A 200 9.22 9.15 1.33
N LEU A 201 8.58 8.94 0.18
CA LEU A 201 7.16 9.24 -0.02
C LEU A 201 6.28 8.34 0.87
N VAL A 202 6.55 7.04 0.92
CA VAL A 202 5.83 6.09 1.79
C VAL A 202 5.97 6.49 3.28
N GLN A 203 7.17 6.91 3.70
CA GLN A 203 7.38 7.42 5.05
C GLN A 203 6.58 8.70 5.34
N LEU A 204 6.54 9.64 4.39
CA LEU A 204 5.78 10.89 4.54
C LEU A 204 4.26 10.64 4.60
N VAL A 205 3.72 9.72 3.79
CA VAL A 205 2.31 9.31 3.83
C VAL A 205 1.97 8.60 5.13
N SER A 206 2.85 7.71 5.62
CA SER A 206 2.69 7.05 6.91
C SER A 206 2.61 8.07 8.05
N ASN A 207 3.55 9.02 8.09
CA ASN A 207 3.57 10.10 9.08
C ASN A 207 2.32 10.98 9.00
N LEU A 208 1.92 11.43 7.80
CA LEU A 208 0.71 12.25 7.61
C LEU A 208 -0.52 11.54 8.17
N SER A 209 -0.71 10.25 7.85
CA SER A 209 -1.83 9.48 8.37
C SER A 209 -1.82 9.34 9.90
N ALA A 210 -0.66 9.44 10.55
CA ALA A 210 -0.53 9.37 12.00
C ALA A 210 -0.92 10.70 12.68
N GLU A 211 -0.57 11.82 12.06
CA GLU A 211 -1.00 13.17 12.47
C GLU A 211 -2.50 13.38 12.22
N GLU A 212 -3.05 12.95 11.08
CA GLU A 212 -4.50 12.98 10.80
C GLU A 212 -5.28 12.24 11.91
N ARG A 213 -4.87 11.00 12.21
CA ARG A 213 -5.43 10.21 13.32
C ARG A 213 -5.23 10.87 14.70
N ALA A 214 -4.22 11.73 14.87
CA ALA A 214 -4.03 12.50 16.10
C ALA A 214 -4.98 13.70 16.18
N CYS A 215 -5.17 14.43 15.08
CA CYS A 215 -6.17 15.49 14.95
C CYS A 215 -7.59 14.96 15.20
N ASP A 216 -7.94 13.77 14.69
CA ASP A 216 -9.23 13.12 14.97
C ASP A 216 -9.44 12.91 16.49
N ARG A 217 -8.44 12.33 17.19
CA ARG A 217 -8.51 12.11 18.65
C ARG A 217 -8.62 13.41 19.43
N ILE A 218 -7.87 14.44 19.03
CA ILE A 218 -7.95 15.78 19.65
C ILE A 218 -9.33 16.40 19.41
N SER A 219 -9.91 16.22 18.21
CA SER A 219 -11.25 16.72 17.89
C SER A 219 -12.33 16.05 18.73
N VAL A 220 -12.23 14.72 18.95
CA VAL A 220 -13.13 13.99 19.86
C VAL A 220 -12.98 14.52 21.30
N GLN A 221 -11.75 14.65 21.82
CA GLN A 221 -11.51 15.16 23.18
C GLN A 221 -12.01 16.61 23.37
N VAL A 222 -11.92 17.46 22.34
CA VAL A 222 -12.48 18.81 22.37
C VAL A 222 -14.01 18.77 22.40
N MET A 223 -14.66 17.87 21.65
CA MET A 223 -16.11 17.70 21.68
C MET A 223 -16.59 17.17 23.04
N GLU A 224 -15.90 16.19 23.61
CA GLU A 224 -16.16 15.66 24.96
C GLU A 224 -16.06 16.76 26.03
N GLY A 225 -14.93 17.47 26.08
CA GLY A 225 -14.71 18.57 27.02
C GLY A 225 -15.67 19.77 26.84
N MET A 226 -16.21 19.99 25.64
CA MET A 226 -17.26 20.99 25.41
C MET A 226 -18.62 20.55 25.96
N GLU A 227 -18.96 19.26 25.88
CA GLU A 227 -20.19 18.73 26.49
C GLU A 227 -20.08 18.66 28.02
N GLU A 228 -18.91 18.27 28.57
CA GLU A 228 -18.62 18.38 30.01
C GLU A 228 -18.78 19.83 30.51
N ARG A 229 -18.18 20.80 29.80
CA ARG A 229 -18.32 22.23 30.10
C ARG A 229 -19.79 22.68 30.06
N LYS A 230 -20.57 22.20 29.09
CA LYS A 230 -22.00 22.50 28.93
C LYS A 230 -22.84 21.89 30.07
N GLN A 231 -22.54 20.66 30.48
CA GLN A 231 -23.16 20.01 31.64
C GLN A 231 -22.84 20.77 32.95
N MET A 232 -21.57 21.12 33.16
CA MET A 232 -21.11 21.90 34.32
C MET A 232 -21.75 23.30 34.37
N MET A 233 -21.87 23.99 33.23
CA MET A 233 -22.61 25.25 33.13
C MET A 233 -24.09 25.07 33.50
N SER A 234 -24.75 24.02 33.00
CA SER A 234 -26.16 23.72 33.34
C SER A 234 -26.35 23.45 34.84
N MET A 235 -25.46 22.67 35.45
CA MET A 235 -25.45 22.43 36.90
C MET A 235 -25.23 23.72 37.69
N TRP A 236 -24.34 24.60 37.24
CA TRP A 236 -24.07 25.88 37.89
C TRP A 236 -25.26 26.84 37.77
N THR A 237 -25.92 26.92 36.61
CA THR A 237 -27.17 27.68 36.42
C THR A 237 -28.28 27.16 37.34
N ALA A 238 -28.45 25.83 37.46
CA ALA A 238 -29.43 25.24 38.37
C ALA A 238 -29.12 25.55 39.85
N ALA A 239 -27.84 25.55 40.25
CA ALA A 239 -27.42 25.94 41.59
C ALA A 239 -27.69 27.42 41.88
N VAL A 240 -27.42 28.32 40.92
CA VAL A 240 -27.72 29.75 41.03
C VAL A 240 -29.22 30.02 41.16
N GLU A 241 -30.08 29.32 40.41
CA GLU A 241 -31.53 29.51 40.55
C GLU A 241 -32.08 28.86 41.84
N ASN A 242 -31.46 27.79 42.35
CA ASN A 242 -31.79 27.27 43.68
C ASN A 242 -31.44 28.26 44.80
N LEU A 243 -30.29 28.94 44.72
CA LEU A 243 -29.91 30.01 45.63
C LEU A 243 -30.88 31.19 45.53
N ARG A 244 -31.21 31.65 44.32
CA ARG A 244 -32.23 32.70 44.11
C ARG A 244 -33.60 32.34 44.64
N GLN A 245 -34.00 31.07 44.59
CA GLN A 245 -35.25 30.64 45.20
C GLN A 245 -35.18 30.72 46.73
N ARG A 246 -34.10 30.21 47.34
CA ARG A 246 -33.86 30.37 48.78
C ARG A 246 -33.83 31.84 49.19
N ASP A 247 -33.27 32.73 48.38
CA ASP A 247 -33.29 34.19 48.64
C ASP A 247 -34.69 34.83 48.50
N LYS A 248 -35.65 34.19 47.83
CA LYS A 248 -37.09 34.56 47.88
C LYS A 248 -37.72 33.99 49.14
N ASP A 249 -37.50 32.70 49.41
CA ASP A 249 -38.05 31.98 50.57
C ASP A 249 -37.63 32.66 51.89
N ILE A 250 -36.36 33.07 52.00
CA ILE A 250 -35.82 33.83 53.15
C ILE A 250 -36.45 35.23 53.28
N ARG A 251 -36.87 35.86 52.18
CA ARG A 251 -37.60 37.15 52.24
C ARG A 251 -39.03 36.94 52.73
N HIS A 252 -39.74 35.95 52.22
CA HIS A 252 -41.07 35.61 52.71
C HIS A 252 -41.06 35.22 54.19
N ILE A 253 -40.09 34.39 54.63
CA ILE A 253 -39.93 34.05 56.06
C ILE A 253 -39.63 35.30 56.92
N ARG A 254 -38.97 36.33 56.38
CA ARG A 254 -38.76 37.62 57.09
C ARG A 254 -40.01 38.50 57.11
N GLU A 255 -40.80 38.47 56.03
CA GLU A 255 -42.09 39.16 55.93
C GLU A 255 -43.09 38.54 56.93
N ASP A 256 -43.18 37.21 56.98
CA ASP A 256 -43.96 36.44 57.95
C ASP A 256 -43.49 36.68 59.39
N TYR A 257 -42.17 36.67 59.63
CA TYR A 257 -41.61 36.95 60.96
C TYR A 257 -41.94 38.37 61.44
N ALA A 258 -41.83 39.38 60.57
CA ALA A 258 -42.20 40.75 60.91
C ALA A 258 -43.70 40.89 61.19
N ALA A 259 -44.56 40.19 60.44
CA ALA A 259 -45.99 40.14 60.73
C ALA A 259 -46.26 39.52 62.12
N LEU A 260 -45.69 38.35 62.41
CA LEU A 260 -45.79 37.69 63.72
C LEU A 260 -45.21 38.53 64.86
N GLU A 261 -44.14 39.28 64.63
CA GLU A 261 -43.57 40.21 65.60
C GLU A 261 -44.52 41.39 65.88
N THR A 262 -45.19 41.94 64.85
CA THR A 262 -46.23 42.96 65.08
C THR A 262 -47.45 42.40 65.81
N GLU A 263 -47.90 41.19 65.48
CA GLU A 263 -49.02 40.53 66.18
C GLU A 263 -48.67 40.22 67.65
N ALA A 264 -47.47 39.70 67.92
CA ALA A 264 -47.00 39.45 69.28
C ALA A 264 -46.86 40.74 70.10
N ASN A 265 -46.39 41.85 69.49
CA ASN A 265 -46.34 43.15 70.16
C ASN A 265 -47.74 43.70 70.46
N ASN A 266 -48.68 43.60 69.51
CA ASN A 266 -50.09 43.98 69.72
C ASN A 266 -50.73 43.16 70.85
N LEU A 267 -50.48 41.85 70.89
CA LEU A 267 -50.99 40.97 71.95
C LEU A 267 -50.35 41.28 73.32
N ALA A 268 -49.05 41.60 73.33
CA ALA A 268 -48.34 42.05 74.54
C ALA A 268 -48.78 43.46 75.00
N GLU A 269 -49.32 44.29 74.11
CA GLU A 269 -49.99 45.56 74.45
C GLU A 269 -51.36 45.31 75.07
N GLN A 270 -52.22 44.51 74.43
CA GLN A 270 -53.52 44.11 74.99
C GLN A 270 -53.39 43.43 76.36
N CYS A 271 -52.38 42.60 76.57
CA CYS A 271 -52.08 42.01 77.88
C CYS A 271 -51.64 43.06 78.91
N ARG A 272 -50.88 44.09 78.52
CA ARG A 272 -50.53 45.22 79.40
C ARG A 272 -51.76 46.06 79.76
N GLU A 273 -52.64 46.33 78.80
CA GLU A 273 -53.90 47.04 79.01
C GLU A 273 -54.84 46.26 79.95
N GLN A 274 -55.02 44.96 79.72
CA GLN A 274 -55.84 44.09 80.58
C GLN A 274 -55.24 43.96 81.98
N GLN A 275 -53.93 43.88 82.13
CA GLN A 275 -53.27 43.85 83.44
C GLN A 275 -53.46 45.19 84.19
N ALA A 276 -53.25 46.32 83.51
CA ALA A 276 -53.47 47.65 84.08
C ALA A 276 -54.94 47.86 84.49
N PHE A 277 -55.90 47.40 83.68
CA PHE A 277 -57.32 47.40 84.03
C PHE A 277 -57.61 46.50 85.25
N CYS A 278 -57.06 45.28 85.30
CA CYS A 278 -57.22 44.39 86.45
C CYS A 278 -56.68 45.00 87.74
N ASP A 279 -55.51 45.64 87.70
CA ASP A 279 -54.93 46.29 88.87
C ASP A 279 -55.65 47.59 89.26
N GLN A 280 -56.20 48.33 88.30
CA GLN A 280 -57.12 49.44 88.58
C GLN A 280 -58.40 48.95 89.28
N GLN A 281 -59.02 47.86 88.80
CA GLN A 281 -60.21 47.30 89.46
C GLN A 281 -59.90 46.71 90.84
N ARG A 282 -58.69 46.18 91.07
CA ARG A 282 -58.21 45.80 92.41
C ARG A 282 -58.09 47.02 93.33
N GLY A 283 -57.54 48.14 92.84
CA GLY A 283 -57.50 49.41 93.56
C GLY A 283 -58.89 49.90 93.93
N ASN A 284 -59.78 50.04 92.94
CA ASN A 284 -61.18 50.46 93.14
C ASN A 284 -61.90 49.59 94.19
N ASN A 285 -61.75 48.26 94.13
CA ASN A 285 -62.34 47.35 95.11
C ASN A 285 -61.72 47.50 96.50
N ASN A 286 -60.40 47.66 96.61
CA ASN A 286 -59.72 47.90 97.88
C ASN A 286 -60.27 49.17 98.54
N ASP A 287 -60.36 50.27 97.80
CA ASP A 287 -60.83 51.56 98.31
C ASP A 287 -62.31 51.47 98.71
N ALA A 288 -63.14 50.79 97.93
CA ALA A 288 -64.53 50.50 98.30
C ALA A 288 -64.66 49.60 99.55
N THR A 289 -63.71 48.69 99.81
CA THR A 289 -63.70 47.93 101.08
C THR A 289 -63.26 48.78 102.27
N LEU A 290 -62.32 49.71 102.10
CA LEU A 290 -61.93 50.66 103.14
C LEU A 290 -63.06 51.62 103.48
N GLU A 291 -63.79 52.13 102.48
CA GLU A 291 -65.00 52.94 102.68
C GLU A 291 -66.09 52.15 103.41
N ASN A 292 -66.35 50.90 103.03
CA ASN A 292 -67.28 50.03 103.75
C ASN A 292 -66.86 49.78 105.21
N MET A 293 -65.56 49.61 105.50
CA MET A 293 -65.07 49.49 106.88
C MET A 293 -65.27 50.78 107.69
N ALA A 294 -65.04 51.95 107.07
CA ALA A 294 -65.29 53.24 107.71
C ALA A 294 -66.79 53.43 108.02
N LEU A 295 -67.67 53.17 107.06
CA LEU A 295 -69.12 53.24 107.23
C LEU A 295 -69.63 52.25 108.28
N ALA A 296 -69.15 51.00 108.27
CA ALA A 296 -69.51 50.00 109.28
C ALA A 296 -69.08 50.42 110.70
N THR A 297 -67.92 51.08 110.82
CA THR A 297 -67.43 51.62 112.09
C THR A 297 -68.32 52.76 112.60
N GLN A 298 -68.71 53.70 111.74
CA GLN A 298 -69.65 54.77 112.08
C GLN A 298 -71.03 54.22 112.48
N LEU A 299 -71.56 53.24 111.74
CA LEU A 299 -72.84 52.59 112.02
C LEU A 299 -72.82 51.86 113.38
N SER A 300 -71.68 51.26 113.75
CA SER A 300 -71.45 50.67 115.08
C SER A 300 -71.50 51.74 116.19
N GLN A 301 -70.81 52.88 116.01
CA GLN A 301 -70.83 53.99 116.96
C GLN A 301 -72.24 54.57 117.17
N ILE A 302 -73.01 54.74 116.09
CA ILE A 302 -74.40 55.20 116.14
C ILE A 302 -75.28 54.22 116.93
N ARG A 303 -75.12 52.91 116.73
CA ARG A 303 -75.86 51.89 117.50
C ARG A 303 -75.58 51.97 119.01
N ILE A 304 -74.32 52.18 119.39
CA ILE A 304 -73.93 52.33 120.81
C ILE A 304 -74.57 53.58 121.41
N ALA A 305 -74.55 54.71 120.71
CA ALA A 305 -75.20 55.95 121.16
C ALA A 305 -76.73 55.79 121.30
N CYS A 306 -77.39 55.10 120.37
CA CYS A 306 -78.82 54.79 120.47
C CYS A 306 -79.15 53.89 121.68
N GLN A 307 -78.31 52.90 122.01
CA GLN A 307 -78.51 52.08 123.20
C GLN A 307 -78.41 52.94 124.48
N GLN A 308 -77.37 53.76 124.60
CA GLN A 308 -77.18 54.65 125.75
C GLN A 308 -78.38 55.60 125.98
N LEU A 309 -78.93 56.19 124.90
CA LEU A 309 -80.14 57.00 124.97
C LEU A 309 -81.39 56.21 125.38
N THR A 310 -81.46 54.93 125.01
CA THR A 310 -82.55 54.02 125.41
C THR A 310 -82.48 53.71 126.90
N ASP A 311 -81.27 53.43 127.42
CA ASP A 311 -81.02 53.13 128.83
C ASP A 311 -81.35 54.35 129.72
N ILE A 312 -80.99 55.56 129.28
CA ILE A 312 -81.33 56.83 129.96
C ILE A 312 -82.84 57.10 129.99
N ASN A 313 -83.56 56.78 128.91
CA ASN A 313 -85.03 56.88 128.91
C ASN A 313 -85.67 55.90 129.92
N ALA A 314 -85.11 54.70 130.07
CA ALA A 314 -85.61 53.71 131.02
C ALA A 314 -85.41 54.13 132.49
N THR A 315 -84.31 54.82 132.82
CA THR A 315 -84.12 55.35 134.19
C THR A 315 -85.10 56.49 134.48
N LEU A 316 -85.28 57.45 133.56
CA LEU A 316 -86.21 58.58 133.73
C LEU A 316 -87.68 58.12 133.89
N ASP A 317 -88.12 57.12 133.13
CA ASP A 317 -89.44 56.50 133.28
C ASP A 317 -89.61 55.82 134.66
N SER A 318 -88.53 55.24 135.21
CA SER A 318 -88.55 54.65 136.56
C SER A 318 -88.69 55.70 137.67
N GLU A 319 -88.04 56.87 137.53
CA GLU A 319 -88.14 58.00 138.45
C GLU A 319 -89.53 58.63 138.42
N ALA A 320 -90.09 58.87 137.23
CA ALA A 320 -91.46 59.36 137.06
C ALA A 320 -92.50 58.44 137.74
N LYS A 321 -92.33 57.12 137.57
CA LYS A 321 -93.15 56.10 138.26
C LYS A 321 -92.91 56.03 139.76
N SER A 322 -91.83 56.60 140.30
CA SER A 322 -91.63 56.75 141.75
C SER A 322 -92.44 57.94 142.27
N LEU A 323 -92.22 59.12 141.68
CA LEU A 323 -92.92 60.37 142.06
C LEU A 323 -94.44 60.23 141.98
N GLN A 324 -94.97 59.52 140.98
CA GLN A 324 -96.41 59.24 140.84
C GLN A 324 -96.98 58.45 142.03
N ARG A 325 -96.20 57.56 142.65
CA ARG A 325 -96.63 56.79 143.84
C ARG A 325 -96.65 57.66 145.10
N GLU A 326 -95.68 58.54 145.28
CA GLU A 326 -95.67 59.49 146.41
C GLU A 326 -96.84 60.47 146.35
N LEU A 327 -97.14 61.01 145.16
CA LEU A 327 -98.29 61.90 144.93
C LEU A 327 -99.63 61.21 145.27
N SER A 328 -99.78 59.93 144.89
CA SER A 328 -100.93 59.10 145.26
C SER A 328 -101.05 58.91 146.78
N ASN A 329 -99.95 58.62 147.46
CA ASN A 329 -99.92 58.43 148.92
C ASN A 329 -100.29 59.71 149.70
N MET A 330 -99.80 60.88 149.27
CA MET A 330 -100.20 62.16 149.87
C MET A 330 -101.69 62.46 149.65
N ARG A 331 -102.21 62.21 148.44
CA ARG A 331 -103.65 62.36 148.15
C ARG A 331 -104.51 61.50 149.07
N ASN A 332 -104.17 60.22 149.23
CA ASN A 332 -104.92 59.28 150.09
C ASN A 332 -104.94 59.70 151.57
N SER A 333 -103.87 60.34 152.04
CA SER A 333 -103.78 60.88 153.40
C SER A 333 -104.67 62.13 153.59
N LEU A 334 -104.72 63.00 152.58
CA LEU A 334 -105.60 64.17 152.58
C LEU A 334 -107.09 63.79 152.55
N GLU A 335 -107.46 62.80 151.74
CA GLU A 335 -108.84 62.30 151.65
C GLU A 335 -109.32 61.68 152.98
N LYS A 336 -108.43 61.02 153.74
CA LYS A 336 -108.72 60.55 155.12
C LYS A 336 -109.02 61.70 156.07
N LEU A 337 -108.18 62.73 156.13
CA LEU A 337 -108.37 63.88 157.03
C LEU A 337 -109.68 64.63 156.70
N HIS A 338 -110.05 64.75 155.43
CA HIS A 338 -111.34 65.29 155.04
C HIS A 338 -112.54 64.41 155.45
N ALA A 339 -112.39 63.09 155.51
CA ALA A 339 -113.43 62.18 155.98
C ALA A 339 -113.64 62.29 157.50
N GLU A 340 -112.57 62.36 158.30
CA GLU A 340 -112.66 62.52 159.76
C GLU A 340 -113.31 63.85 160.15
N ASN A 341 -112.90 64.96 159.52
CA ASN A 341 -113.46 66.29 159.79
C ASN A 341 -114.97 66.37 159.44
N ARG A 342 -115.38 65.71 158.35
CA ARG A 342 -116.80 65.52 158.01
C ARG A 342 -117.53 64.68 159.05
N ASN A 343 -116.93 63.59 159.55
CA ASN A 343 -117.56 62.75 160.57
C ASN A 343 -117.81 63.51 161.88
N ILE A 344 -116.83 64.26 162.40
CA ILE A 344 -116.99 65.07 163.63
C ILE A 344 -118.13 66.09 163.44
N THR A 345 -118.15 66.81 162.32
CA THR A 345 -119.20 67.78 162.00
C THR A 345 -120.59 67.10 161.89
N ASN A 346 -120.63 65.90 161.29
CA ASN A 346 -121.86 65.11 161.16
C ASN A 346 -122.33 64.51 162.49
N GLU A 347 -121.45 64.19 163.45
CA GLU A 347 -121.85 63.72 164.77
C GLU A 347 -122.43 64.83 165.63
N GLN A 348 -121.86 66.04 165.57
CA GLN A 348 -122.41 67.24 166.19
C GLN A 348 -123.85 67.47 165.69
N CYS A 349 -124.01 67.56 164.36
CA CYS A 349 -125.31 67.73 163.71
C CYS A 349 -126.27 66.56 163.97
N ARG A 350 -125.77 65.31 164.06
CA ARG A 350 -126.60 64.14 164.40
C ARG A 350 -127.14 64.18 165.82
N LYS A 351 -126.47 64.78 166.80
CA LYS A 351 -127.04 64.92 168.16
C LYS A 351 -128.16 65.96 168.19
N ASP A 352 -127.96 67.11 167.54
CA ASP A 352 -129.00 68.14 167.41
C ASP A 352 -130.20 67.65 166.59
N MET A 353 -129.96 66.89 165.52
CA MET A 353 -131.02 66.27 164.73
C MET A 353 -131.68 65.07 165.42
N ALA A 354 -130.96 64.26 166.21
CA ALA A 354 -131.57 63.15 166.96
C ALA A 354 -132.65 63.66 167.93
N LEU A 355 -132.42 64.83 168.53
CA LEU A 355 -133.36 65.56 169.39
C LEU A 355 -134.65 65.99 168.66
N LYS A 356 -134.63 66.13 167.33
CA LYS A 356 -135.80 66.43 166.46
C LYS A 356 -136.29 65.23 165.64
N ALA A 357 -135.50 64.16 165.54
CA ALA A 357 -135.80 63.00 164.69
C ALA A 357 -136.60 61.94 165.44
N THR A 358 -136.47 61.85 166.77
CA THR A 358 -137.38 61.06 167.62
C THR A 358 -138.83 61.55 167.54
N GLU A 359 -139.04 62.86 167.38
CA GLU A 359 -140.37 63.45 167.11
C GLU A 359 -140.97 63.03 165.76
N ASN A 360 -140.13 62.65 164.78
CA ASN A 360 -140.55 62.45 163.38
C ASN A 360 -140.47 61.01 162.87
N LYS A 361 -139.56 60.15 163.35
CA LYS A 361 -139.32 58.84 162.71
C LYS A 361 -140.40 57.78 162.95
N ILE A 362 -141.38 58.06 163.82
CA ILE A 362 -142.63 57.30 163.93
C ILE A 362 -143.45 57.34 162.62
N LYS A 363 -143.23 58.34 161.75
CA LYS A 363 -144.14 58.67 160.63
C LYS A 363 -143.89 57.89 159.32
N GLU A 364 -142.72 57.28 159.13
CA GLU A 364 -142.21 56.87 157.80
C GLU A 364 -141.91 55.37 157.61
N LEU A 365 -142.15 54.50 158.60
CA LEU A 365 -141.88 53.05 158.50
C LEU A 365 -142.88 52.28 157.59
N LYS A 366 -143.37 52.89 156.50
CA LYS A 366 -144.44 52.35 155.66
C LYS A 366 -144.03 51.76 154.30
N ASP A 367 -143.07 52.35 153.59
CA ASP A 367 -143.04 52.23 152.12
C ASP A 367 -141.72 51.72 151.48
N LYS A 368 -141.35 50.46 151.83
CA LYS A 368 -140.80 49.41 150.93
C LYS A 368 -139.37 49.64 150.33
N MET A 369 -138.54 48.68 149.86
CA MET A 369 -138.60 47.24 149.48
C MET A 369 -138.97 46.93 148.00
N VAL A 370 -138.07 46.28 147.20
CA VAL A 370 -138.27 45.42 145.96
C VAL A 370 -137.02 45.30 144.99
N GLU A 371 -136.61 44.04 144.62
CA GLU A 371 -135.86 43.36 143.47
C GLU A 371 -134.64 43.97 142.65
N SER A 372 -133.73 43.31 141.85
CA SER A 372 -133.21 41.91 141.53
C SER A 372 -133.29 41.44 140.01
N MET A 373 -132.41 40.67 139.28
CA MET A 373 -130.95 40.27 139.20
C MET A 373 -130.54 39.44 137.89
N ASP A 374 -129.22 39.14 137.65
CA ASP A 374 -128.57 37.95 136.93
C ASP A 374 -127.83 37.99 135.49
N LYS A 375 -127.25 36.84 134.93
CA LYS A 375 -126.05 36.68 133.97
C LYS A 375 -126.11 35.42 132.96
N THR A 376 -125.23 34.88 132.03
CA THR A 376 -123.96 35.09 131.18
C THR A 376 -123.58 33.87 130.19
N LYS A 377 -122.87 34.01 129.01
CA LYS A 377 -122.17 32.95 128.12
C LYS A 377 -121.44 33.53 126.82
N SER A 378 -120.71 32.93 125.81
CA SER A 378 -120.20 31.58 125.27
C SER A 378 -118.97 31.68 124.25
N SER A 379 -118.60 30.70 123.35
CA SER A 379 -117.37 30.66 122.43
C SER A 379 -117.41 29.91 121.03
N GLU A 380 -116.47 30.15 120.06
CA GLU A 380 -116.46 29.52 118.68
C GLU A 380 -115.10 29.29 117.89
N LYS A 381 -114.01 30.02 118.12
CA LYS A 381 -113.03 30.45 117.07
C LYS A 381 -111.95 29.48 116.47
N ARG A 382 -112.15 28.15 116.34
CA ARG A 382 -111.00 27.19 116.20
C ARG A 382 -110.79 26.41 114.88
N ALA A 383 -111.53 26.66 113.80
CA ALA A 383 -111.58 25.72 112.65
C ALA A 383 -110.68 26.03 111.44
N LYS A 384 -110.12 27.24 111.32
CA LYS A 384 -109.66 27.78 110.01
C LYS A 384 -108.19 27.52 109.64
N GLU A 385 -107.38 26.95 110.52
CA GLU A 385 -105.91 26.90 110.36
C GLU A 385 -105.38 25.61 109.68
N LEU A 386 -106.27 24.68 109.29
CA LEU A 386 -105.90 23.36 108.75
C LEU A 386 -106.00 23.23 107.23
N GLU A 387 -106.56 24.22 106.53
CA GLU A 387 -106.89 24.13 105.10
C GLU A 387 -105.74 24.61 104.19
N ASP A 388 -104.94 25.58 104.63
CA ASP A 388 -103.88 26.20 103.82
C ASP A 388 -102.69 25.24 103.54
N ILE A 389 -102.36 24.35 104.48
CA ILE A 389 -101.16 23.48 104.44
C ILE A 389 -101.19 22.47 103.27
N LEU A 390 -102.37 22.11 102.76
CA LEU A 390 -102.55 21.01 101.82
C LEU A 390 -102.19 21.38 100.36
N ASN A 391 -102.14 22.68 100.02
CA ASN A 391 -101.93 23.14 98.64
C ASN A 391 -100.46 23.14 98.17
N ASP A 392 -99.47 23.16 99.08
CA ASP A 392 -98.06 23.33 98.70
C ASP A 392 -97.36 22.03 98.28
N GLU A 393 -97.75 20.87 98.83
CA GLU A 393 -97.23 19.54 98.47
C GLU A 393 -97.43 19.21 96.97
N GLU A 394 -98.64 19.46 96.44
CA GLU A 394 -99.04 19.05 95.10
C GLU A 394 -98.25 19.76 93.98
N ARG A 395 -97.71 20.95 94.28
CA ARG A 395 -96.84 21.71 93.37
C ARG A 395 -95.46 21.08 93.22
N TYR A 396 -94.91 20.49 94.28
CA TYR A 396 -93.55 19.93 94.27
C TYR A 396 -93.44 18.67 93.39
N ALA A 397 -94.44 17.78 93.47
CA ALA A 397 -94.46 16.51 92.75
C ALA A 397 -94.35 16.67 91.22
N ASN A 398 -95.08 17.63 90.64
CA ASN A 398 -95.15 17.86 89.20
C ASN A 398 -93.80 18.26 88.56
N GLN A 399 -92.93 18.92 89.33
CA GLN A 399 -91.65 19.42 88.81
C GLN A 399 -90.59 18.31 88.67
N ILE A 400 -90.67 17.25 89.49
CA ILE A 400 -89.77 16.10 89.41
C ILE A 400 -90.03 15.27 88.14
N THR A 401 -91.30 14.96 87.85
CA THR A 401 -91.72 14.17 86.67
C THR A 401 -91.23 14.78 85.35
N THR A 402 -91.26 16.11 85.26
CA THR A 402 -90.83 16.87 84.07
C THR A 402 -89.33 16.70 83.79
N ASN A 403 -88.49 16.65 84.83
CA ASN A 403 -87.04 16.44 84.69
C ASN A 403 -86.71 15.00 84.27
N GLN A 404 -87.44 14.01 84.78
CA GLN A 404 -87.22 12.59 84.45
C GLN A 404 -87.46 12.29 82.96
N GLN A 405 -88.50 12.89 82.35
CA GLN A 405 -88.75 12.75 80.91
C GLN A 405 -87.61 13.35 80.05
N ARG A 406 -87.10 14.52 80.44
CA ARG A 406 -85.98 15.18 79.74
C ARG A 406 -84.70 14.35 79.78
N ALA A 407 -84.41 13.69 80.91
CA ALA A 407 -83.27 12.78 81.04
C ALA A 407 -83.38 11.55 80.13
N MET A 408 -84.56 10.90 80.06
CA MET A 408 -84.78 9.75 79.17
C MET A 408 -84.59 10.11 77.69
N HIS A 409 -85.04 11.29 77.25
CA HIS A 409 -84.86 11.74 75.87
C HIS A 409 -83.37 11.86 75.50
N CYS A 410 -82.56 12.51 76.34
CA CYS A 410 -81.12 12.63 76.11
C CYS A 410 -80.43 11.26 76.06
N SER A 411 -80.78 10.34 76.96
CA SER A 411 -80.26 8.98 76.96
C SER A 411 -80.55 8.23 75.65
N PHE A 412 -81.77 8.34 75.11
CA PHE A 412 -82.15 7.72 73.83
C PHE A 412 -81.36 8.29 72.63
N VAL A 413 -81.08 9.60 72.62
CA VAL A 413 -80.30 10.25 71.54
C VAL A 413 -78.84 9.76 71.55
N GLU A 414 -78.19 9.67 72.71
CA GLU A 414 -76.83 9.13 72.78
C GLU A 414 -76.79 7.62 72.46
N GLN A 415 -77.83 6.85 72.84
CA GLN A 415 -77.96 5.44 72.48
C GLN A 415 -78.00 5.24 70.95
N GLN A 416 -78.67 6.12 70.21
CA GLN A 416 -78.67 6.07 68.74
C GLN A 416 -77.31 6.44 68.13
N LYS A 417 -76.63 7.48 68.65
CA LYS A 417 -75.27 7.83 68.19
C LYS A 417 -74.29 6.67 68.39
N LEU A 418 -74.36 5.99 69.55
CA LEU A 418 -73.54 4.82 69.85
C LEU A 418 -73.80 3.67 68.85
N LEU A 419 -75.06 3.42 68.50
CA LEU A 419 -75.43 2.41 67.49
C LEU A 419 -74.94 2.78 66.08
N ALA A 420 -74.94 4.07 65.71
CA ALA A 420 -74.37 4.52 64.43
C ALA A 420 -72.86 4.25 64.37
N LEU A 421 -72.11 4.69 65.38
CA LEU A 421 -70.65 4.49 65.48
C LEU A 421 -70.27 2.99 65.49
N GLN A 422 -71.03 2.15 66.20
CA GLN A 422 -70.83 0.68 66.17
C GLN A 422 -71.08 0.04 64.80
N ASN A 423 -71.82 0.70 63.90
CA ASN A 423 -72.03 0.21 62.54
C ASN A 423 -70.95 0.71 61.58
N GLU A 424 -70.43 1.93 61.78
CA GLU A 424 -69.21 2.41 61.10
C GLU A 424 -67.99 1.56 61.47
N GLU A 425 -67.81 1.21 62.74
CA GLU A 425 -66.74 0.31 63.20
C GLU A 425 -66.76 -1.03 62.45
N LYS A 426 -67.95 -1.66 62.33
CA LYS A 426 -68.14 -2.91 61.57
C LYS A 426 -67.80 -2.75 60.08
N LEU A 427 -68.18 -1.60 59.49
CA LEU A 427 -67.86 -1.29 58.09
C LEU A 427 -66.34 -1.17 57.88
N PHE A 428 -65.64 -0.41 58.73
CA PHE A 428 -64.18 -0.30 58.69
C PHE A 428 -63.49 -1.63 58.96
N PHE A 429 -64.00 -2.46 59.89
CA PHE A 429 -63.47 -3.80 60.14
C PHE A 429 -63.59 -4.71 58.89
N MET A 430 -64.73 -4.65 58.18
CA MET A 430 -64.92 -5.39 56.92
C MET A 430 -63.98 -4.89 55.81
N GLN A 431 -63.82 -3.56 55.66
CA GLN A 431 -62.87 -2.97 54.70
C GLN A 431 -61.41 -3.33 55.03
N LEU A 432 -61.02 -3.32 56.30
CA LEU A 432 -59.69 -3.72 56.75
C LEU A 432 -59.43 -5.21 56.47
N LYS A 433 -60.45 -6.07 56.65
CA LYS A 433 -60.39 -7.50 56.36
C LYS A 433 -60.25 -7.77 54.85
N SER A 434 -60.98 -7.05 54.00
CA SER A 434 -60.83 -7.19 52.54
C SER A 434 -59.48 -6.64 52.04
N SER A 435 -59.03 -5.51 52.56
CA SER A 435 -57.71 -4.93 52.26
C SER A 435 -56.57 -5.88 52.63
N LYS A 436 -56.57 -6.45 53.84
CA LYS A 436 -55.59 -7.48 54.26
C LYS A 436 -55.58 -8.70 53.32
N ALA A 437 -56.73 -9.14 52.82
CA ALA A 437 -56.83 -10.22 51.86
C ALA A 437 -56.28 -9.85 50.45
N VAL A 438 -56.35 -8.58 50.05
CA VAL A 438 -55.70 -8.07 48.82
C VAL A 438 -54.19 -8.03 49.01
N CYS A 439 -53.68 -7.48 50.14
CA CYS A 439 -52.25 -7.44 50.44
C CYS A 439 -51.62 -8.85 50.42
N SER A 440 -52.24 -9.84 51.07
CA SER A 440 -51.77 -11.23 51.07
C SER A 440 -51.70 -11.85 49.66
N LYS A 441 -52.66 -11.53 48.78
CA LYS A 441 -52.61 -11.94 47.36
C LYS A 441 -51.49 -11.24 46.59
N LEU A 442 -51.22 -9.96 46.87
CA LEU A 442 -50.13 -9.20 46.24
C LEU A 442 -48.75 -9.70 46.70
N GLU A 443 -48.57 -9.97 48.00
CA GLU A 443 -47.38 -10.64 48.53
C GLU A 443 -47.14 -12.00 47.85
N THR A 444 -48.19 -12.80 47.69
CA THR A 444 -48.10 -14.12 47.06
C THR A 444 -47.68 -14.01 45.59
N LYS A 445 -48.18 -13.00 44.86
CA LYS A 445 -47.70 -12.67 43.51
C LYS A 445 -46.24 -12.20 43.52
N ASN A 446 -45.83 -11.34 44.46
CA ASN A 446 -44.46 -10.86 44.58
C ASN A 446 -43.47 -12.02 44.83
N ARG A 447 -43.78 -12.92 45.78
CA ARG A 447 -43.02 -14.17 46.01
C ARG A 447 -43.02 -15.13 44.81
N GLY A 448 -43.99 -15.00 43.89
CA GLY A 448 -43.97 -15.67 42.58
C GLY A 448 -42.99 -15.03 41.61
N ILE A 449 -43.06 -13.71 41.44
CA ILE A 449 -42.18 -12.91 40.57
C ILE A 449 -40.71 -13.03 41.01
N GLN A 450 -40.43 -13.00 42.32
CA GLN A 450 -39.09 -13.20 42.87
C GLN A 450 -38.49 -14.57 42.52
N ARG A 451 -39.29 -15.65 42.56
CA ARG A 451 -38.86 -16.99 42.13
C ARG A 451 -38.64 -17.09 40.63
N LEU A 452 -39.50 -16.45 39.82
CA LEU A 452 -39.32 -16.38 38.37
C LEU A 452 -38.05 -15.61 38.00
N LEU A 453 -37.80 -14.47 38.65
CA LEU A 453 -36.58 -13.68 38.48
C LEU A 453 -35.32 -14.46 38.87
N GLN A 454 -35.38 -15.24 39.97
CA GLN A 454 -34.28 -16.09 40.38
C GLN A 454 -33.99 -17.19 39.34
N SER A 455 -35.03 -17.88 38.85
CA SER A 455 -34.90 -18.87 37.78
C SER A 455 -34.38 -18.26 36.46
N GLN A 456 -34.78 -17.03 36.12
CA GLN A 456 -34.24 -16.29 34.98
C GLN A 456 -32.77 -15.90 35.17
N LYS A 457 -32.32 -15.54 36.38
CA LYS A 457 -30.90 -15.31 36.68
C LYS A 457 -30.09 -16.59 36.55
N GLU A 458 -30.60 -17.72 37.02
CA GLU A 458 -29.96 -19.03 36.88
C GLU A 458 -29.87 -19.47 35.41
N ALA A 459 -30.94 -19.27 34.63
CA ALA A 459 -30.92 -19.50 33.18
C ALA A 459 -29.92 -18.59 32.46
N LEU A 460 -29.88 -17.29 32.80
CA LEU A 460 -28.91 -16.34 32.25
C LEU A 460 -27.47 -16.74 32.62
N TYR A 461 -27.21 -17.12 33.86
CA TYR A 461 -25.89 -17.56 34.30
C TYR A 461 -25.43 -18.82 33.57
N ASN A 462 -26.33 -19.79 33.36
CA ASN A 462 -26.06 -20.97 32.54
C ASN A 462 -25.77 -20.61 31.07
N VAL A 463 -26.46 -19.63 30.48
CA VAL A 463 -26.19 -19.15 29.12
C VAL A 463 -24.85 -18.41 29.06
N CYS A 464 -24.54 -17.53 30.02
CA CYS A 464 -23.23 -16.87 30.10
C CYS A 464 -22.09 -17.88 30.23
N TYR A 465 -22.22 -18.88 31.12
CA TYR A 465 -21.24 -19.95 31.28
C TYR A 465 -21.07 -20.79 30.01
N GLN A 466 -22.16 -21.07 29.26
CA GLN A 466 -22.07 -21.73 27.96
C GLN A 466 -21.37 -20.84 26.92
N VAL A 467 -21.65 -19.54 26.88
CA VAL A 467 -20.98 -18.57 26.00
C VAL A 467 -19.50 -18.44 26.33
N GLU A 468 -19.12 -18.41 27.61
CA GLU A 468 -17.72 -18.42 28.06
C GLU A 468 -17.02 -19.75 27.71
N THR A 469 -17.70 -20.89 27.90
CA THR A 469 -17.15 -22.21 27.58
C THR A 469 -16.98 -22.40 26.07
N ILE A 470 -17.93 -21.92 25.26
CA ILE A 470 -17.85 -21.93 23.79
C ILE A 470 -16.80 -20.91 23.34
N GLY A 471 -16.73 -19.72 23.95
CA GLY A 471 -15.71 -18.70 23.70
C GLY A 471 -14.30 -19.21 23.97
N ALA A 472 -14.06 -19.85 25.12
CA ALA A 472 -12.79 -20.49 25.45
C ALA A 472 -12.44 -21.63 24.47
N ARG A 473 -13.43 -22.40 24.00
CA ARG A 473 -13.23 -23.40 22.93
C ARG A 473 -12.94 -22.77 21.58
N VAL A 474 -13.56 -21.63 21.26
CA VAL A 474 -13.29 -20.86 20.03
C VAL A 474 -11.89 -20.27 20.09
N SER A 475 -11.51 -19.56 21.15
CA SER A 475 -10.15 -19.02 21.30
C SER A 475 -9.08 -20.11 21.42
N HIS A 476 -9.37 -21.29 21.97
CA HIS A 476 -8.49 -22.46 21.86
C HIS A 476 -8.44 -23.00 20.42
N MET A 477 -9.55 -23.01 19.68
CA MET A 477 -9.55 -23.40 18.27
C MET A 477 -8.81 -22.39 17.40
N GLU A 478 -8.96 -21.09 17.65
CA GLU A 478 -8.25 -19.99 16.99
C GLU A 478 -6.76 -19.97 17.35
N GLY A 479 -6.40 -20.27 18.60
CA GLY A 479 -5.01 -20.49 19.01
C GLY A 479 -4.39 -21.73 18.36
N ALA A 480 -5.09 -22.87 18.36
CA ALA A 480 -4.65 -24.08 17.67
C ALA A 480 -4.70 -23.95 16.13
N GLN A 481 -5.49 -23.02 15.60
CA GLN A 481 -5.50 -22.66 14.18
C GLN A 481 -4.31 -21.74 13.88
N ALA A 482 -4.00 -20.77 14.75
CA ALA A 482 -2.79 -19.97 14.67
C ALA A 482 -1.51 -20.83 14.80
N GLU A 483 -1.48 -21.90 15.60
CA GLU A 483 -0.35 -22.85 15.62
C GLU A 483 -0.25 -23.70 14.34
N ARG A 484 -1.38 -24.01 13.68
CA ARG A 484 -1.38 -24.69 12.37
C ARG A 484 -0.93 -23.77 11.23
N ASP A 485 -1.39 -22.53 11.26
CA ASP A 485 -1.11 -21.52 10.24
C ASP A 485 0.27 -20.87 10.43
N CYS A 486 0.79 -20.83 11.67
CA CYS A 486 2.19 -20.51 11.99
C CYS A 486 3.16 -21.68 11.73
N SER A 487 2.74 -22.68 10.92
CA SER A 487 3.67 -23.68 10.42
C SER A 487 4.44 -23.14 9.21
N ALA A 488 5.54 -22.44 9.49
CA ALA A 488 6.57 -22.14 8.49
C ALA A 488 7.02 -23.41 7.74
N VAL A 489 6.96 -24.58 8.39
CA VAL A 489 7.21 -25.90 7.80
C VAL A 489 6.14 -26.31 6.78
N LEU A 490 4.85 -26.00 6.98
CA LEU A 490 3.82 -26.21 5.96
C LEU A 490 3.98 -25.25 4.79
N VAL A 491 4.30 -23.97 5.03
CA VAL A 491 4.56 -22.99 3.98
C VAL A 491 5.82 -23.35 3.17
N GLU A 492 6.89 -23.82 3.82
CA GLU A 492 8.09 -24.32 3.14
C GLU A 492 7.81 -25.63 2.39
N ARG A 493 6.98 -26.53 2.94
CA ARG A 493 6.53 -27.75 2.26
C ARG A 493 5.66 -27.44 1.04
N GLU A 494 4.77 -26.46 1.12
CA GLU A 494 3.97 -26.00 -0.02
C GLU A 494 4.85 -25.35 -1.09
N ASN A 495 5.81 -24.52 -0.69
CA ASN A 495 6.79 -23.93 -1.60
C ASN A 495 7.73 -24.97 -2.23
N ARG A 496 8.11 -26.04 -1.50
CA ARG A 496 8.78 -27.21 -2.07
C ARG A 496 7.89 -27.92 -3.09
N MET A 497 6.62 -28.17 -2.78
CA MET A 497 5.66 -28.81 -3.70
C MET A 497 5.43 -27.95 -4.96
N LYS A 498 5.26 -26.64 -4.84
CA LYS A 498 5.17 -25.68 -5.95
C LYS A 498 6.43 -25.71 -6.82
N ASN A 499 7.63 -25.74 -6.23
CA ASN A 499 8.89 -25.88 -6.96
C ASN A 499 9.03 -27.25 -7.67
N VAL A 500 8.61 -28.34 -7.03
CA VAL A 500 8.61 -29.68 -7.62
C VAL A 500 7.62 -29.75 -8.78
N TYR A 501 6.41 -29.21 -8.62
CA TYR A 501 5.42 -29.09 -9.69
C TYR A 501 5.94 -28.26 -10.87
N ALA A 502 6.54 -27.09 -10.63
CA ALA A 502 7.13 -26.26 -11.68
C ALA A 502 8.24 -26.99 -12.45
N ARG A 503 9.10 -27.76 -11.76
CA ARG A 503 10.11 -28.61 -12.40
C ARG A 503 9.49 -29.75 -13.22
N HIS A 504 8.41 -30.36 -12.74
CA HIS A 504 7.68 -31.38 -13.50
C HIS A 504 6.99 -30.79 -14.72
N ALA A 505 6.32 -29.63 -14.61
CA ALA A 505 5.70 -28.94 -15.74
C ALA A 505 6.74 -28.52 -16.80
N ALA A 506 7.89 -27.98 -16.39
CA ALA A 506 8.99 -27.68 -17.29
C ALA A 506 9.56 -28.93 -17.97
N ARG A 507 9.65 -30.06 -17.25
CA ARG A 507 10.09 -31.36 -17.80
C ARG A 507 9.06 -31.96 -18.75
N VAL A 508 7.76 -31.84 -18.46
CA VAL A 508 6.67 -32.25 -19.36
C VAL A 508 6.72 -31.41 -20.63
N SER A 509 6.78 -30.07 -20.53
CA SER A 509 6.95 -29.18 -21.69
C SER A 509 8.22 -29.45 -22.51
N LEU A 510 9.30 -29.93 -21.87
CA LEU A 510 10.49 -30.40 -22.59
C LEU A 510 10.25 -31.72 -23.30
N LEU A 511 9.61 -32.69 -22.65
CA LEU A 511 9.24 -34.00 -23.23
C LEU A 511 8.19 -33.86 -24.34
N GLU A 512 7.25 -32.92 -24.24
CA GLU A 512 6.30 -32.56 -25.30
C GLU A 512 7.03 -31.97 -26.50
N ARG A 513 7.97 -31.05 -26.30
CA ARG A 513 8.82 -30.53 -27.39
C ARG A 513 9.72 -31.62 -28.00
N HIS A 514 10.26 -32.52 -27.18
CA HIS A 514 11.05 -33.65 -27.67
C HIS A 514 10.17 -34.67 -28.43
N SER A 515 8.93 -34.92 -27.98
CA SER A 515 7.96 -35.78 -28.65
C SER A 515 7.46 -35.17 -29.95
N ALA A 516 7.15 -33.87 -29.98
CA ALA A 516 6.81 -33.15 -31.20
C ALA A 516 7.97 -33.16 -32.21
N LYS A 517 9.21 -32.97 -31.72
CA LYS A 517 10.40 -33.09 -32.55
C LYS A 517 10.63 -34.52 -33.04
N LEU A 518 10.42 -35.55 -32.21
CA LEU A 518 10.46 -36.95 -32.65
C LEU A 518 9.37 -37.25 -33.68
N HIS A 519 8.17 -36.68 -33.57
CA HIS A 519 7.11 -36.81 -34.57
C HIS A 519 7.48 -36.10 -35.88
N ASP A 520 8.16 -34.95 -35.83
CA ASP A 520 8.68 -34.29 -37.03
C ASP A 520 9.86 -35.03 -37.66
N ASP A 521 10.78 -35.57 -36.85
CA ASP A 521 11.89 -36.39 -37.33
C ASP A 521 11.38 -37.74 -37.88
N MET A 522 10.33 -38.34 -37.28
CA MET A 522 9.61 -39.48 -37.84
C MET A 522 8.84 -39.11 -39.13
N ARG A 523 8.25 -37.92 -39.23
CA ARG A 523 7.63 -37.43 -40.47
C ARG A 523 8.68 -37.25 -41.57
N ARG A 524 9.85 -36.72 -41.24
CA ARG A 524 10.99 -36.54 -42.16
C ARG A 524 11.58 -37.89 -42.59
N LEU A 525 11.78 -38.83 -41.68
CA LEU A 525 12.20 -40.21 -41.99
C LEU A 525 11.14 -40.97 -42.80
N GLY A 526 9.85 -40.74 -42.52
CA GLY A 526 8.73 -41.26 -43.31
C GLY A 526 8.55 -40.61 -44.70
N GLN A 527 9.25 -39.50 -44.97
CA GLN A 527 9.36 -38.88 -46.29
C GLN A 527 10.64 -39.35 -47.00
N GLY A 528 11.82 -39.31 -46.37
CA GLY A 528 13.07 -39.84 -46.93
C GLY A 528 13.01 -41.35 -47.21
N GLY A 529 12.28 -42.12 -46.39
CA GLY A 529 11.98 -43.53 -46.66
C GLY A 529 11.11 -43.79 -47.89
N ARG A 530 10.52 -42.74 -48.50
CA ARG A 530 9.85 -42.82 -49.82
C ARG A 530 10.76 -42.42 -50.97
N GLU A 531 11.95 -41.86 -50.70
CA GLU A 531 12.99 -41.59 -51.70
C GLU A 531 13.99 -42.76 -51.84
N GLN A 532 13.93 -43.75 -50.95
CA GLN A 532 14.65 -45.04 -51.07
C GLN A 532 13.78 -46.20 -51.60
N ILE A 533 12.57 -45.92 -52.09
CA ILE A 533 11.74 -46.90 -52.82
C ILE A 533 11.34 -46.28 -54.17
N ARG A 534 12.35 -46.11 -55.04
CA ARG A 534 12.19 -45.69 -56.43
C ARG A 534 13.31 -46.25 -57.30
#